data_AF-A0A5B2VXJ1-F1
#
_entry.id   AF-A0A5B2VXJ1-F1
#
_cell.length_a   1.000
_cell.length_b   1.000
_cell.length_c   1.000
_cell.angle_alpha   90.00
_cell.angle_beta   90.00
_cell.angle_gamma   90.00
#
_symmetry.space_group_name_H-M   'P 1'
#
loop_
_entity.id
_entity.type
_entity.pdbx_description
1 polymer ?
#
loop_
_entity_poly.entity_id
_entity_poly.type
_entity_poly.pdbx_seq_one_letter_code
_entity_poly.pdbx_strand_id
1 'polypeptide(L)' 'MPWYNGDYPPSYKNQPIKLREKAVEIANKLLEEGVEEGEGIAIATGLKRAREHFKKQPSSPKKK' A
#
# COMPACT_ATOMS: atom_id res chain seq x y z
N MET A 1 5.60 -6.57 11.73
CA MET A 1 4.46 -6.29 12.66
C MET A 1 3.28 -5.83 11.81
N PRO A 2 2.02 -6.13 12.17
CA PRO A 2 0.88 -5.57 11.43
C PRO A 2 0.89 -4.05 11.57
N TRP A 3 1.03 -3.31 10.47
CA TRP A 3 1.02 -1.85 10.50
C TRP A 3 -0.34 -1.38 11.00
N TYR A 4 -0.33 -0.74 12.17
CA TYR A 4 -1.50 -0.14 12.77
C TYR A 4 -1.60 1.33 12.37
N ASN A 5 -2.82 1.78 12.13
CA ASN A 5 -3.24 3.08 11.61
C ASN A 5 -2.39 4.29 12.12
N GLY A 6 -1.23 4.55 11.50
CA GLY A 6 -0.34 5.64 11.92
C GLY A 6 1.14 5.39 11.63
N ASP A 7 1.61 4.14 11.70
CA ASP A 7 3.00 3.80 11.37
C ASP A 7 3.07 3.35 9.92
N TYR A 8 3.10 4.33 9.03
CA TYR A 8 3.22 4.08 7.59
C TYR A 8 4.66 4.28 7.14
N PRO A 9 5.17 3.43 6.23
CA PRO A 9 6.46 3.66 5.62
C PRO A 9 6.46 5.00 4.85
N PRO A 10 7.63 5.64 4.69
CA PRO A 10 7.73 6.91 3.96
C PRO A 10 7.13 6.83 2.54
N SER A 11 7.17 5.65 1.90
CA SER A 11 6.53 5.41 0.59
C SER A 11 5.01 5.61 0.59
N TYR A 12 4.33 5.47 1.73
CA TYR A 12 2.87 5.64 1.86
C TYR A 12 2.49 7.06 2.26
N LYS A 13 3.41 7.82 2.89
CA LYS A 13 3.16 9.23 3.28
C LYS A 13 2.81 10.13 2.10
N ASN A 14 3.37 9.86 0.93
CA ASN A 14 3.09 10.64 -0.29
C ASN A 14 1.87 10.15 -1.09
N GLN A 15 1.14 9.14 -0.59
CA GLN A 15 0.01 8.53 -1.28
C GLN A 15 -1.33 8.96 -0.67
N PRO A 16 -2.43 8.98 -1.46
CA PRO A 16 -3.74 9.32 -0.95
C PRO A 16 -4.24 8.33 0.12
N ILE A 17 -5.03 8.83 1.08
CA ILE A 17 -5.63 8.06 2.20
C ILE A 17 -6.16 6.69 1.74
N LYS A 18 -6.96 6.69 0.67
CA LYS A 18 -7.62 5.48 0.15
C LYS A 18 -6.63 4.42 -0.34
N LEU A 19 -5.50 4.87 -0.89
CA LEU A 19 -4.48 4.00 -1.46
C LEU A 19 -3.57 3.42 -0.37
N ARG A 20 -3.19 4.23 0.63
CA ARG A 20 -2.41 3.72 1.78
C ARG A 20 -3.22 2.72 2.62
N GLU A 21 -4.52 2.97 2.86
CA GLU A 21 -5.37 2.03 3.61
C GLU A 21 -5.47 0.68 2.92
N LYS A 22 -5.70 0.68 1.59
CA LYS A 22 -5.73 -0.56 0.81
C LYS A 22 -4.37 -1.26 0.74
N ALA A 23 -3.29 -0.49 0.65
CA ALA A 23 -1.94 -1.04 0.62
C ALA A 23 -1.57 -1.70 1.96
N VAL A 24 -1.96 -1.11 3.09
CA VAL A 24 -1.77 -1.65 4.44
C VAL A 24 -2.56 -2.93 4.63
N GLU A 25 -3.81 -2.98 4.18
CA GLU A 25 -4.63 -4.21 4.24
C GLU A 25 -3.94 -5.38 3.51
N ILE A 26 -3.43 -5.14 2.30
CA ILE A 26 -2.74 -6.16 1.51
C ILE A 26 -1.41 -6.54 2.15
N ALA A 27 -0.66 -5.55 2.62
CA ALA A 27 0.67 -5.77 3.18
C ALA A 27 0.61 -6.46 4.56
N ASN A 28 -0.40 -6.15 5.38
CA ASN A 28 -0.68 -6.89 6.62
C ASN A 28 -0.99 -8.36 6.32
N LYS A 29 -1.81 -8.63 5.30
CA LYS A 29 -2.12 -10.01 4.88
C LYS A 29 -0.86 -10.77 4.43
N LEU A 30 0.02 -10.11 3.67
CA LEU A 30 1.30 -10.69 3.25
C LEU A 30 2.26 -10.94 4.42
N LEU A 31 2.27 -10.06 5.42
CA LEU A 31 3.05 -10.25 6.64
C LEU A 31 2.50 -11.39 7.50
N GLU A 32 1.16 -11.52 7.58
CA GLU A 32 0.51 -12.66 8.25
C GLU A 32 0.78 -13.99 7.54
N GLU A 33 0.88 -13.98 6.20
CA GLU A 33 1.28 -15.15 5.40
C GLU A 33 2.77 -15.52 5.57
N GLY A 34 3.54 -14.74 6.34
CA GLY A 34 4.92 -15.08 6.68
C GLY A 34 5.91 -14.79 5.54
N VAL A 35 5.68 -13.74 4.75
CA VAL A 35 6.66 -13.28 3.76
C VAL A 35 7.95 -12.89 4.48
N GLU A 36 8.92 -13.82 4.46
CA GLU A 36 10.24 -13.77 5.10
C GLU A 36 11.17 -12.70 4.47
N GLU A 37 10.74 -12.14 3.34
CA GLU A 37 11.46 -11.18 2.49
C GLU A 37 11.55 -9.75 3.07
N GLY A 38 11.05 -9.54 4.30
CA GLY A 38 11.23 -8.31 5.04
C GLY A 38 10.19 -7.23 4.72
N GLU A 39 10.08 -6.26 5.64
CA GLU A 39 9.03 -5.24 5.62
C GLU A 39 8.98 -4.46 4.30
N GLY A 40 10.14 -4.20 3.68
CA GLY A 40 10.21 -3.48 2.40
C GLY A 40 9.46 -4.16 1.24
N ILE A 41 9.46 -5.49 1.19
CA ILE A 41 8.85 -6.25 0.08
C ILE A 41 7.32 -6.33 0.24
N ALA A 42 6.85 -6.53 1.47
CA ALA A 42 5.42 -6.44 1.79
C ALA A 42 4.87 -5.04 1.49
N ILE A 43 5.61 -3.98 1.82
CA ILE A 43 5.26 -2.58 1.50
C ILE A 43 5.17 -2.36 -0.02
N ALA A 44 6.22 -2.74 -0.75
CA ALA A 44 6.27 -2.54 -2.20
C ALA A 44 5.14 -3.29 -2.90
N THR A 45 4.87 -4.53 -2.48
CA THR A 45 3.83 -5.38 -3.06
C THR A 45 2.42 -4.88 -2.72
N GLY A 46 2.17 -4.51 -1.46
CA GLY A 46 0.92 -3.92 -1.02
C GLY A 46 0.62 -2.62 -1.77
N LEU A 47 1.60 -1.74 -1.90
CA LEU A 47 1.46 -0.48 -2.64
C LEU A 47 1.21 -0.70 -4.12
N LYS A 48 1.93 -1.63 -4.74
CA LYS A 48 1.79 -1.95 -6.16
C LYS A 48 0.38 -2.48 -6.44
N ARG A 49 -0.10 -3.46 -5.67
CA ARG A 49 -1.44 -4.04 -5.83
C ARG A 49 -2.54 -3.00 -5.56
N ALA A 50 -2.40 -2.19 -4.50
CA ALA A 50 -3.33 -1.10 -4.23
C ALA A 50 -3.36 -0.09 -5.37
N ARG A 51 -2.19 0.32 -5.86
CA ARG A 51 -2.07 1.25 -6.99
C ARG A 51 -2.69 0.68 -8.25
N GLU A 52 -2.53 -0.59 -8.57
CA GLU A 52 -3.20 -1.22 -9.71
C GLU A 52 -4.72 -1.27 -9.56
N HIS A 53 -5.21 -1.53 -8.35
CA HIS A 53 -6.64 -1.51 -8.04
C HIS A 53 -7.26 -0.14 -8.31
N PHE A 54 -6.59 0.93 -7.88
CA PHE A 54 -7.05 2.31 -8.14
C PHE A 54 -6.73 2.80 -9.56
N LYS A 55 -5.64 2.35 -10.20
CA LYS A 55 -5.26 2.73 -11.57
C LYS A 55 -6.20 2.13 -12.62
N LYS A 56 -6.81 0.97 -12.34
CA LYS A 56 -7.91 0.42 -13.15
C LYS A 56 -9.20 1.24 -13.06
N GLN A 57 -9.34 2.12 -12.07
CA GLN A 57 -10.35 3.16 -12.09
C GLN A 57 -9.73 4.40 -12.76
N PRO A 58 -10.12 4.75 -14.00
CA PRO A 58 -9.59 5.93 -14.68
C PRO A 58 -10.18 7.19 -14.03
N SER A 59 -9.68 7.57 -12.86
CA SER A 59 -9.86 8.92 -12.35
C SER A 59 -8.79 9.79 -13.01
N SER A 60 -9.21 10.31 -14.17
CA SER A 60 -8.65 11.38 -14.99
C SER A 60 -7.42 12.15 -14.46
N PRO A 61 -6.46 12.48 -15.34
CA PRO A 61 -5.34 13.34 -15.00
C PRO A 61 -5.89 14.76 -14.76
N LYS A 62 -5.68 15.32 -13.57
CA LYS A 62 -5.83 16.76 -13.39
C LYS A 62 -4.72 17.32 -12.53
N LYS A 63 -3.85 18.06 -13.20
CA LYS A 63 -3.22 19.35 -12.84
C LYS A 63 -2.34 19.69 -14.05
N LYS A 64 -2.86 20.39 -15.07
CA LYS A 64 -3.09 21.85 -15.19
C LYS A 64 -1.84 22.65 -14.87
#